data_AF-A0A7K2MFN9-F1
#
_entry.id   AF-A0A7K2MFN9-F1
#
_cell.length_a   1.000
_cell.length_b   1.000
_cell.length_c   1.000
_cell.angle_alpha   90.00
_cell.angle_beta   90.00
_cell.angle_gamma   90.00
#
_symmetry.space_group_name_H-M   'P 1'
#
loop_
_entity.id
_entity.type
_entity.pdbx_description
1 polymer ?
#
loop_
_entity_poly.entity_id
_entity_poly.type
_entity_poly.pdbx_seq_one_letter_code
_entity_poly.pdbx_strand_id
1 'polypeptide(L)'
;WDDHETENNYAGSVPENDIPPSEFLLRRAAAYRAYWENQPLRAAQLPQGSDARLYRRLQWGTLAQFDILDTRQYRSDQAYDDRPHAPGAESDDPARTITGTAQEQWLLDGWKASTALWNVMPQQVCFSQRKFDVTADAALSMDAWDGYRASRDRVVAGAKAAGVDNWLILTGDVHVGYALDVKEDFDDPASATVGTEVTCTSVASGRDGVEKPANWDLYMRANPHMKFYNGKRGYVRAELGRQATRLDFRTVSAISTPGAAVTTAGSFVTEAGEPGLKPA
;
A
#
# COMPACT_ATOMS: atom_id res chain seq x y z
N TRP A 1 0.52 -8.87 7.55
CA TRP A 1 -0.94 -8.96 7.51
C TRP A 1 -1.51 -7.71 6.89
N ASP A 2 -2.81 -7.76 6.62
CA ASP A 2 -3.69 -6.61 6.53
C ASP A 2 -4.84 -6.71 7.56
N ASP A 3 -6.06 -6.32 7.21
CA ASP A 3 -7.25 -6.32 8.07
C ASP A 3 -7.81 -7.73 8.30
N HIS A 4 -8.01 -8.49 7.20
CA HIS A 4 -8.72 -9.77 7.19
C HIS A 4 -8.01 -10.92 7.92
N GLU A 5 -6.76 -10.76 8.33
CA GLU A 5 -6.14 -11.66 9.31
C GLU A 5 -6.79 -11.54 10.71
N THR A 6 -7.54 -10.47 10.98
CA THR A 6 -8.30 -10.25 12.21
C THR A 6 -9.79 -10.03 11.93
N GLU A 7 -10.14 -8.93 11.27
CA GLU A 7 -11.50 -8.49 10.94
C GLU A 7 -11.43 -7.41 9.86
N ASN A 8 -12.43 -7.38 8.97
CA ASN A 8 -12.52 -6.37 7.91
C ASN A 8 -12.36 -4.95 8.49
N ASN A 9 -11.55 -4.12 7.83
CA ASN A 9 -11.37 -2.70 8.10
C ASN A 9 -10.98 -2.29 9.54
N TYR A 10 -10.45 -3.17 10.40
CA TYR A 10 -10.09 -2.76 11.77
C TYR A 10 -9.00 -1.65 11.82
N ALA A 11 -9.10 -0.74 12.79
CA ALA A 11 -8.15 0.36 13.00
C ALA A 11 -7.64 0.43 14.44
N GLY A 12 -6.40 -0.02 14.62
CA GLY A 12 -5.83 -0.11 15.95
C GLY A 12 -6.68 -1.00 16.84
N SER A 13 -7.34 -0.41 17.84
CA SER A 13 -8.27 -1.10 18.74
C SER A 13 -9.74 -1.01 18.33
N VAL A 14 -10.05 -0.38 17.18
CA VAL A 14 -11.41 -0.12 16.72
C VAL A 14 -11.80 -1.18 15.66
N PRO A 15 -12.88 -1.96 15.89
CA PRO A 15 -13.47 -2.85 14.89
C PRO A 15 -14.37 -2.07 13.91
N GLU A 16 -14.73 -2.67 12.78
CA GLU A 16 -15.67 -2.04 11.80
C GLU A 16 -17.12 -1.94 12.29
N ASN A 17 -17.46 -2.68 13.35
CA ASN A 17 -18.81 -2.85 13.86
C ASN A 17 -18.93 -2.36 15.31
N ASP A 18 -20.13 -2.41 15.87
CA ASP A 18 -20.42 -1.84 17.19
C ASP A 18 -19.93 -2.71 18.37
N ILE A 19 -19.03 -3.69 18.16
CA ILE A 19 -18.50 -4.47 19.29
C ILE A 19 -17.59 -3.60 20.16
N PRO A 20 -17.62 -3.75 21.49
CA PRO A 20 -16.75 -2.99 22.37
C PRO A 20 -15.26 -3.22 22.04
N PRO A 21 -14.40 -2.18 22.03
CA PRO A 21 -12.97 -2.34 21.78
C PRO A 21 -12.29 -3.37 22.69
N SER A 22 -12.73 -3.51 23.94
CA SER A 22 -12.22 -4.52 24.87
C SER A 22 -12.47 -5.96 24.40
N GLU A 23 -13.61 -6.21 23.74
CA GLU A 23 -13.93 -7.52 23.16
C GLU A 23 -13.16 -7.74 21.86
N PHE A 24 -13.08 -6.72 21.00
CA PHE A 24 -12.26 -6.77 19.79
C PHE A 24 -10.79 -7.08 20.07
N LEU A 25 -10.20 -6.50 21.13
CA LEU A 25 -8.80 -6.76 21.49
C LEU A 25 -8.54 -8.21 21.91
N LEU A 26 -9.54 -8.94 22.41
CA LEU A 26 -9.45 -10.40 22.63
C LEU A 26 -9.37 -11.14 21.29
N ARG A 27 -10.18 -10.73 20.31
CA ARG A 27 -10.12 -11.28 18.94
C ARG A 27 -8.79 -10.98 18.27
N ARG A 28 -8.29 -9.73 18.37
CA ARG A 28 -6.98 -9.33 17.83
C ARG A 28 -5.83 -10.12 18.46
N ALA A 29 -5.88 -10.36 19.78
CA ALA A 29 -4.90 -11.21 20.45
C ALA A 29 -4.89 -12.66 19.94
N ALA A 30 -6.08 -13.25 19.76
CA ALA A 30 -6.20 -14.59 19.18
C ALA A 30 -5.73 -14.65 17.73
N ALA A 31 -6.11 -13.66 16.91
CA ALA A 31 -5.73 -13.54 15.51
C ALA A 31 -4.21 -13.39 15.34
N TYR A 32 -3.57 -12.49 16.08
CA TYR A 32 -2.12 -12.27 16.00
C TYR A 32 -1.33 -13.49 16.45
N ARG A 33 -1.81 -14.19 17.50
CA ARG A 33 -1.23 -15.48 17.91
C ARG A 33 -1.33 -16.51 16.80
N ALA A 34 -2.51 -16.70 16.22
CA ALA A 34 -2.72 -17.65 15.13
C ALA A 34 -1.86 -17.30 13.90
N TYR A 35 -1.74 -16.02 13.57
CA TYR A 35 -0.85 -15.55 12.50
C TYR A 35 0.60 -15.94 12.78
N TRP A 36 1.11 -15.68 13.99
CA TRP A 36 2.48 -16.05 14.35
C TRP A 36 2.72 -17.56 14.35
N GLU A 37 1.76 -18.35 14.86
CA GLU A 37 1.84 -19.82 14.89
C GLU A 37 1.86 -20.45 13.48
N ASN A 38 1.36 -19.76 12.46
CA ASN A 38 1.21 -20.27 11.09
C ASN A 38 2.09 -19.55 10.04
N GLN A 39 2.92 -18.59 10.47
CA GLN A 39 3.82 -17.86 9.58
C GLN A 39 5.28 -18.06 10.00
N PRO A 40 6.26 -18.05 9.07
CA PRO A 40 7.67 -18.27 9.37
C PRO A 40 8.33 -17.01 9.97
N LEU A 41 7.81 -16.53 11.09
CA LEU A 41 8.27 -15.33 11.78
C LEU A 41 9.32 -15.65 12.85
N ARG A 42 10.18 -14.68 13.20
CA ARG A 42 11.16 -14.85 14.28
C ARG A 42 10.47 -14.68 15.63
N ALA A 43 11.14 -15.11 16.70
CA ALA A 43 10.66 -14.92 18.07
C ALA A 43 10.45 -13.43 18.44
N ALA A 44 11.15 -12.50 17.78
CA ALA A 44 10.94 -11.05 17.97
C ALA A 44 9.55 -10.56 17.52
N GLN A 45 8.82 -11.36 16.74
CA GLN A 45 7.44 -11.10 16.31
C GLN A 45 6.40 -11.86 17.17
N LEU A 46 6.82 -12.56 18.23
CA LEU A 46 5.90 -13.26 19.13
C LEU A 46 4.94 -12.22 19.75
N PRO A 47 3.62 -12.35 19.58
CA PRO A 47 2.66 -11.39 20.12
C PRO A 47 2.59 -11.43 21.65
N GLN A 48 2.30 -10.28 22.25
CA GLN A 48 1.99 -10.12 23.66
C GLN A 48 0.56 -9.61 23.79
N GLY A 49 -0.36 -10.52 24.13
CA GLY A 49 -1.80 -10.19 24.10
C GLY A 49 -2.20 -9.72 22.70
N SER A 50 -2.76 -8.52 22.63
CA SER A 50 -3.25 -7.93 21.39
C SER A 50 -2.18 -7.23 20.53
N ASP A 51 -0.91 -7.28 20.93
CA ASP A 51 0.15 -6.49 20.30
C ASP A 51 1.25 -7.37 19.70
N ALA A 52 1.71 -7.05 18.48
CA ALA A 52 2.88 -7.70 17.89
C ALA A 52 3.70 -6.74 17.03
N ARG A 53 5.03 -6.75 17.17
CA ARG A 53 5.89 -5.91 16.33
C ARG A 53 6.21 -6.58 14.99
N LEU A 54 5.33 -6.40 14.00
CA LEU A 54 5.53 -6.96 12.66
C LEU A 54 6.36 -6.10 11.71
N TYR A 55 6.22 -4.77 11.77
CA TYR A 55 7.01 -3.89 10.91
C TYR A 55 8.50 -4.10 11.20
N ARG A 56 9.31 -4.14 10.14
CA ARG A 56 10.73 -4.51 10.23
C ARG A 56 11.50 -4.12 8.97
N ARG A 57 12.81 -4.01 9.11
CA ARG A 57 13.74 -3.66 8.04
C ARG A 57 14.60 -4.85 7.65
N LEU A 58 14.73 -5.09 6.36
CA LEU A 58 15.64 -6.09 5.79
C LEU A 58 16.57 -5.41 4.78
N GLN A 59 17.79 -5.92 4.64
CA GLN A 59 18.78 -5.44 3.68
C GLN A 59 19.10 -6.54 2.68
N TRP A 60 19.19 -6.18 1.40
CA TRP A 60 19.65 -7.04 0.32
C TRP A 60 20.98 -6.51 -0.23
N GLY A 61 22.05 -6.78 0.51
CA GLY A 61 23.37 -6.21 0.24
C GLY A 61 23.29 -4.69 0.15
N THR A 62 23.89 -4.10 -0.89
CA THR A 62 23.78 -2.67 -1.20
C THR A 62 22.69 -2.35 -2.22
N LEU A 63 21.94 -3.36 -2.69
CA LEU A 63 20.96 -3.18 -3.74
C LEU A 63 19.65 -2.59 -3.20
N ALA A 64 19.11 -3.13 -2.11
CA ALA A 64 17.80 -2.71 -1.62
C ALA A 64 17.68 -2.78 -0.10
N GLN A 65 17.05 -1.77 0.47
CA GLN A 65 16.48 -1.78 1.82
C GLN A 65 14.97 -2.05 1.69
N PHE A 66 14.45 -3.01 2.46
CA PHE A 66 13.02 -3.29 2.55
C PHE A 66 12.50 -2.83 3.91
N ASP A 67 11.67 -1.80 3.91
CA ASP A 67 10.95 -1.27 5.07
C ASP A 67 9.53 -1.81 5.07
N ILE A 68 9.34 -3.00 5.65
CA ILE A 68 8.04 -3.69 5.70
C ILE A 68 7.18 -3.01 6.77
N LEU A 69 6.05 -2.45 6.37
CA LEU A 69 5.15 -1.70 7.25
C LEU A 69 4.02 -2.55 7.82
N ASP A 70 3.48 -2.05 8.94
CA ASP A 70 2.17 -2.39 9.49
C ASP A 70 1.30 -1.13 9.46
N THR A 71 0.22 -1.14 8.70
CA THR A 71 -0.71 0.00 8.57
C THR A 71 -2.06 -0.28 9.22
N ARG A 72 -2.17 -1.30 10.09
CA ARG A 72 -3.43 -1.65 10.77
C ARG A 72 -3.35 -1.52 12.28
N GLN A 73 -2.29 -2.03 12.92
CA GLN A 73 -2.24 -2.10 14.38
C GLN A 73 -2.17 -0.71 15.07
N TYR A 74 -1.62 0.29 14.38
CA TYR A 74 -1.26 1.58 14.98
C TYR A 74 -2.01 2.78 14.39
N ARG A 75 -2.92 2.54 13.44
CA ARG A 75 -3.63 3.61 12.74
C ARG A 75 -4.73 4.24 13.60
N SER A 76 -5.00 5.51 13.33
CA SER A 76 -6.26 6.15 13.71
C SER A 76 -7.44 5.45 13.03
N ASP A 77 -8.65 5.62 13.58
CA ASP A 77 -9.88 5.16 12.93
C ASP A 77 -10.11 5.87 11.59
N GLN A 78 -10.81 5.23 10.65
CA GLN A 78 -11.13 5.79 9.34
C GLN A 78 -12.04 7.01 9.49
N ALA A 79 -11.78 8.05 8.70
CA ALA A 79 -12.61 9.25 8.73
C ALA A 79 -13.98 9.02 8.08
N TYR A 80 -14.96 9.85 8.45
CA TYR A 80 -16.27 9.90 7.80
C TYR A 80 -16.98 8.54 7.73
N ASP A 81 -16.94 7.79 8.83
CA ASP A 81 -17.55 6.46 8.98
C ASP A 81 -17.09 5.46 7.90
N ASP A 82 -15.83 5.58 7.46
CA ASP A 82 -15.20 4.76 6.41
C ASP A 82 -15.96 4.76 5.06
N ARG A 83 -16.71 5.83 4.79
CA ARG A 83 -17.40 5.99 3.51
C ARG A 83 -16.50 6.69 2.50
N PRO A 84 -16.64 6.39 1.20
CA PRO A 84 -16.07 7.23 0.16
C PRO A 84 -16.46 8.69 0.37
N HIS A 85 -15.47 9.56 0.56
CA HIS A 85 -15.68 10.95 0.92
C HIS A 85 -14.63 11.85 0.28
N ALA A 86 -15.00 13.09 -0.05
CA ALA A 86 -14.03 14.11 -0.46
C ALA A 86 -13.10 14.44 0.72
N PRO A 87 -11.85 14.87 0.50
CA PRO A 87 -11.03 15.34 1.60
C PRO A 87 -11.69 16.48 2.39
N GLY A 88 -11.40 16.57 3.68
CA GLY A 88 -11.87 17.66 4.54
C GLY A 88 -11.31 17.54 5.96
N ALA A 89 -11.89 18.29 6.88
CA ALA A 89 -11.36 18.47 8.25
C ALA A 89 -10.97 17.18 8.99
N GLU A 90 -11.72 16.08 8.83
CA GLU A 90 -11.42 14.81 9.52
C GLU A 90 -10.32 14.00 8.82
N SER A 91 -10.32 13.93 7.48
CA SER A 91 -9.26 13.26 6.72
C SER A 91 -7.92 14.03 6.76
N ASP A 92 -8.02 15.36 6.89
CA ASP A 92 -6.90 16.29 6.81
C ASP A 92 -6.35 16.66 8.20
N ASP A 93 -6.90 16.09 9.28
CA ASP A 93 -6.40 16.30 10.63
C ASP A 93 -4.91 15.90 10.74
N PRO A 94 -4.00 16.82 11.05
CA PRO A 94 -2.57 16.54 11.14
C PRO A 94 -2.21 15.50 12.22
N ALA A 95 -3.08 15.29 13.21
CA ALA A 95 -2.87 14.31 14.27
C ALA A 95 -3.16 12.86 13.83
N ARG A 96 -3.88 12.65 12.73
CA ARG A 96 -4.18 11.30 12.24
C ARG A 96 -2.94 10.63 11.66
N THR A 97 -2.89 9.32 11.83
CA THR A 97 -1.74 8.50 11.46
C THR A 97 -2.16 7.13 10.98
N ILE A 98 -1.45 6.59 9.99
CA ILE A 98 -1.67 5.22 9.52
C ILE A 98 -0.63 4.23 10.11
N THR A 99 0.56 4.72 10.45
CA THR A 99 1.67 3.92 10.99
C THR A 99 1.83 4.05 12.50
N GLY A 100 1.22 5.05 13.12
CA GLY A 100 1.59 5.51 14.47
C GLY A 100 2.95 6.22 14.49
N THR A 101 3.19 7.02 15.54
CA THR A 101 4.40 7.86 15.67
C THR A 101 5.70 7.04 15.68
N ALA A 102 5.71 5.90 16.39
CA ALA A 102 6.93 5.12 16.59
C ALA A 102 7.42 4.47 15.28
N GLN A 103 6.51 3.93 14.47
CA GLN A 103 6.86 3.33 13.18
C GLN A 103 7.17 4.41 12.13
N GLU A 104 6.48 5.55 12.14
CA GLU A 104 6.79 6.69 11.26
C GLU A 104 8.23 7.16 11.50
N GLN A 105 8.60 7.42 12.76
CA GLN A 105 9.97 7.84 13.12
C GLN A 105 11.01 6.78 12.73
N TRP A 106 10.72 5.50 13.00
CA TRP A 106 11.59 4.38 12.62
C TRP A 106 11.82 4.26 11.10
N LEU A 107 10.80 4.56 10.30
CA LEU A 107 10.89 4.58 8.84
C LEU A 107 11.81 5.73 8.39
N LEU A 108 11.52 6.94 8.85
CA LEU A 108 12.25 8.14 8.44
C LEU A 108 13.72 8.11 8.84
N ASP A 109 14.04 7.68 10.06
CA ASP A 109 15.43 7.54 10.50
C ASP A 109 16.16 6.41 9.75
N GLY A 110 15.41 5.41 9.32
CA GLY A 110 15.92 4.37 8.45
C GLY A 110 16.33 4.82 7.08
N TRP A 111 15.54 5.68 6.46
CA TRP A 111 15.88 6.25 5.16
C TRP A 111 17.08 7.18 5.26
N LYS A 112 17.18 8.01 6.30
CA LYS A 112 18.36 8.85 6.55
C LYS A 112 19.65 8.03 6.70
N ALA A 113 19.54 6.82 7.25
CA ALA A 113 20.68 5.92 7.45
C ALA A 113 20.92 4.93 6.29
N SER A 114 20.02 4.88 5.31
CA SER A 114 20.08 3.90 4.22
C SER A 114 21.21 4.25 3.25
N THR A 115 22.01 3.25 2.90
CA THR A 115 22.99 3.32 1.79
C THR A 115 22.61 2.39 0.65
N ALA A 116 21.38 1.87 0.66
CA ALA A 116 20.90 0.97 -0.38
C ALA A 116 20.55 1.76 -1.64
N LEU A 117 20.75 1.15 -2.82
CA LEU A 117 20.35 1.79 -4.07
C LEU A 117 18.83 2.00 -4.13
N TRP A 118 18.03 0.99 -3.78
CA TRP A 118 16.57 1.06 -3.74
C TRP A 118 16.06 1.09 -2.30
N ASN A 119 15.12 1.98 -2.00
CA ASN A 119 14.33 1.91 -0.77
C ASN A 119 12.95 1.39 -1.14
N VAL A 120 12.65 0.17 -0.70
CA VAL A 120 11.40 -0.54 -1.00
C VAL A 120 10.52 -0.51 0.24
N MET A 121 9.27 -0.11 0.09
CA MET A 121 8.28 -0.01 1.17
C MET A 121 7.10 -0.96 0.89
N PRO A 122 7.20 -2.25 1.26
CA PRO A 122 6.07 -3.16 1.23
C PRO A 122 5.05 -2.82 2.32
N GLN A 123 3.79 -2.63 1.91
CA GLN A 123 2.70 -2.23 2.78
C GLN A 123 1.34 -2.65 2.19
N GLN A 124 0.25 -2.34 2.87
CA GLN A 124 -1.04 -2.98 2.67
C GLN A 124 -1.94 -2.23 1.66
N VAL A 125 -2.19 -0.94 1.89
CA VAL A 125 -3.30 -0.18 1.27
C VAL A 125 -2.81 0.89 0.29
N CYS A 126 -3.56 1.22 -0.76
CA CYS A 126 -3.14 2.16 -1.83
C CYS A 126 -2.51 3.45 -1.27
N PHE A 127 -1.25 3.71 -1.63
CA PHE A 127 -0.49 4.88 -1.18
C PHE A 127 -0.85 6.13 -1.98
N SER A 128 -0.83 6.00 -3.31
CA SER A 128 -1.08 7.09 -4.24
C SER A 128 -2.56 7.44 -4.27
N GLN A 129 -2.85 8.72 -4.54
CA GLN A 129 -4.23 9.20 -4.59
C GLN A 129 -5.05 8.45 -5.63
N ARG A 130 -6.27 8.07 -5.28
CA ARG A 130 -7.20 7.38 -6.18
C ARG A 130 -8.58 8.02 -6.13
N LYS A 131 -8.74 9.04 -6.96
CA LYS A 131 -10.03 9.71 -7.22
C LYS A 131 -11.02 8.75 -7.84
N PHE A 132 -12.23 8.71 -7.28
CA PHE A 132 -13.33 7.88 -7.78
C PHE A 132 -14.14 8.52 -8.90
N ASP A 133 -13.94 9.82 -9.14
CA ASP A 133 -14.54 10.59 -10.22
C ASP A 133 -13.59 11.71 -10.69
N VAL A 134 -14.00 12.48 -11.70
CA VAL A 134 -13.17 13.52 -12.34
C VAL A 134 -13.38 14.93 -11.76
N THR A 135 -14.14 15.06 -10.67
CA THR A 135 -14.44 16.36 -10.07
C THR A 135 -13.27 16.87 -9.21
N ALA A 136 -13.29 18.16 -8.87
CA ALA A 136 -12.30 18.74 -7.96
C ALA A 136 -12.41 18.10 -6.56
N ASP A 137 -13.64 17.89 -6.09
CA ASP A 137 -13.96 17.32 -4.77
C ASP A 137 -14.23 15.80 -4.86
N ALA A 138 -13.46 15.09 -5.69
CA ALA A 138 -13.67 13.67 -5.93
C ALA A 138 -13.60 12.87 -4.62
N ALA A 139 -14.52 11.91 -4.47
CA ALA A 139 -14.48 11.01 -3.34
C ALA A 139 -13.23 10.11 -3.39
N LEU A 140 -12.64 9.86 -2.22
CA LEU A 140 -11.47 8.99 -2.03
C LEU A 140 -11.81 7.85 -1.04
N SER A 141 -10.90 6.90 -0.91
CA SER A 141 -11.01 5.81 0.08
C SER A 141 -10.50 6.27 1.46
N MET A 142 -11.35 6.21 2.49
CA MET A 142 -10.97 6.58 3.86
C MET A 142 -10.16 5.49 4.57
N ASP A 143 -10.19 4.25 4.08
CA ASP A 143 -9.37 3.14 4.56
C ASP A 143 -7.92 3.15 4.01
N ALA A 144 -7.69 3.73 2.84
CA ALA A 144 -6.38 3.84 2.20
C ALA A 144 -5.61 5.11 2.64
N TRP A 145 -4.39 5.33 2.14
CA TRP A 145 -3.60 6.52 2.49
C TRP A 145 -4.27 7.86 2.13
N ASP A 146 -5.24 7.85 1.20
CA ASP A 146 -6.10 9.01 0.94
C ASP A 146 -6.94 9.45 2.13
N GLY A 147 -7.29 8.54 3.03
CA GLY A 147 -7.93 8.86 4.30
C GLY A 147 -6.96 9.39 5.36
N TYR A 148 -5.64 9.35 5.12
CA TYR A 148 -4.59 9.72 6.08
C TYR A 148 -3.59 10.69 5.46
N ARG A 149 -4.08 11.73 4.77
CA ARG A 149 -3.26 12.62 3.93
C ARG A 149 -2.09 13.25 4.68
N ALA A 150 -2.32 13.79 5.86
CA ALA A 150 -1.24 14.38 6.66
C ALA A 150 -0.15 13.35 7.03
N SER A 151 -0.52 12.08 7.25
CA SER A 151 0.44 10.99 7.46
C SER A 151 1.20 10.66 6.16
N ARG A 152 0.52 10.64 5.02
CA ARG A 152 1.15 10.47 3.69
C ARG A 152 2.17 11.57 3.42
N ASP A 153 1.81 12.81 3.66
CA ASP A 153 2.63 13.99 3.38
C ASP A 153 3.91 13.98 4.23
N ARG A 154 3.83 13.56 5.50
CA ARG A 154 5.02 13.36 6.34
C ARG A 154 5.96 12.29 5.81
N VAL A 155 5.42 11.18 5.29
CA VAL A 155 6.23 10.11 4.68
C VAL A 155 6.90 10.59 3.39
N VAL A 156 6.16 11.27 2.50
CA VAL A 156 6.72 11.86 1.27
C VAL A 156 7.80 12.89 1.59
N ALA A 157 7.53 13.82 2.51
CA ALA A 157 8.49 14.82 2.95
C ALA A 157 9.73 14.19 3.58
N GLY A 158 9.55 13.11 4.35
CA GLY A 158 10.63 12.36 4.98
C GLY A 158 11.51 11.61 3.97
N ALA A 159 10.93 11.00 2.94
CA ALA A 159 11.67 10.39 1.83
C ALA A 159 12.52 11.44 1.10
N LYS A 160 11.93 12.60 0.79
CA LYS A 160 12.61 13.73 0.16
C LYS A 160 13.75 14.25 1.04
N ALA A 161 13.51 14.47 2.33
CA ALA A 161 14.52 14.96 3.27
C ALA A 161 15.69 13.99 3.47
N ALA A 162 15.44 12.68 3.31
CA ALA A 162 16.46 11.65 3.36
C ALA A 162 17.22 11.45 2.03
N GLY A 163 16.82 12.13 0.94
CA GLY A 163 17.42 11.95 -0.38
C GLY A 163 17.12 10.58 -0.99
N VAL A 164 15.92 10.04 -0.76
CA VAL A 164 15.50 8.77 -1.35
C VAL A 164 15.11 9.00 -2.81
N ASP A 165 16.03 8.71 -3.73
CA ASP A 165 15.80 8.88 -5.17
C ASP A 165 15.08 7.68 -5.84
N ASN A 166 15.21 6.50 -5.23
CA ASN A 166 14.78 5.20 -5.79
C ASN A 166 13.74 4.54 -4.89
N TRP A 167 12.59 5.19 -4.76
CA TRP A 167 11.52 4.74 -3.87
C TRP A 167 10.51 3.85 -4.59
N LEU A 168 10.38 2.60 -4.15
CA LEU A 168 9.41 1.63 -4.66
C LEU A 168 8.42 1.23 -3.57
N ILE A 169 7.13 1.47 -3.79
CA ILE A 169 6.04 1.07 -2.89
C ILE A 169 5.36 -0.18 -3.45
N LEU A 170 5.20 -1.21 -2.62
CA LEU A 170 4.49 -2.44 -2.99
C LEU A 170 3.22 -2.53 -2.16
N THR A 171 2.07 -2.69 -2.82
CA THR A 171 0.74 -2.55 -2.21
C THR A 171 -0.19 -3.71 -2.59
N GLY A 172 -1.24 -3.96 -1.80
CA GLY A 172 -2.30 -4.95 -2.06
C GLY A 172 -3.70 -4.37 -1.86
N ASP A 173 -4.52 -5.05 -1.03
CA ASP A 173 -5.87 -4.65 -0.57
C ASP A 173 -6.96 -4.63 -1.66
N VAL A 174 -6.79 -3.82 -2.71
CA VAL A 174 -7.88 -3.33 -3.58
C VAL A 174 -8.38 -4.34 -4.63
N HIS A 175 -7.85 -5.57 -4.62
CA HIS A 175 -8.22 -6.69 -5.50
C HIS A 175 -8.07 -6.45 -7.02
N VAL A 176 -7.30 -5.44 -7.41
CA VAL A 176 -6.97 -5.09 -8.80
C VAL A 176 -5.52 -4.64 -8.90
N GLY A 177 -4.95 -4.69 -10.10
CA GLY A 177 -3.60 -4.23 -10.37
C GLY A 177 -3.55 -2.76 -10.77
N TYR A 178 -2.72 -1.97 -10.10
CA TYR A 178 -2.38 -0.59 -10.49
C TYR A 178 -0.86 -0.41 -10.62
N ALA A 179 -0.44 0.39 -11.59
CA ALA A 179 0.90 0.96 -11.66
C ALA A 179 0.76 2.48 -11.58
N LEU A 180 1.37 3.10 -10.56
CA LEU A 180 1.14 4.48 -10.18
C LEU A 180 2.47 5.22 -10.03
N ASP A 181 2.56 6.43 -10.58
CA ASP A 181 3.60 7.38 -10.20
C ASP A 181 3.24 8.00 -8.85
N VAL A 182 4.18 8.01 -7.90
CA VAL A 182 3.98 8.70 -6.61
C VAL A 182 4.32 10.17 -6.79
N LYS A 183 3.35 11.05 -6.61
CA LYS A 183 3.52 12.50 -6.73
C LYS A 183 3.98 13.10 -5.40
N GLU A 184 4.78 14.16 -5.48
CA GLU A 184 5.09 15.01 -4.33
C GLU A 184 3.82 15.66 -3.77
N ASP A 185 2.96 16.16 -4.66
CA ASP A 185 1.64 16.68 -4.34
C ASP A 185 0.65 16.08 -5.36
N PHE A 186 -0.31 15.29 -4.88
CA PHE A 186 -1.31 14.68 -5.76
C PHE A 186 -2.37 15.67 -6.25
N ASP A 187 -2.55 16.80 -5.57
CA ASP A 187 -3.49 17.84 -5.99
C ASP A 187 -2.89 18.77 -7.06
N ASP A 188 -1.57 18.73 -7.26
CA ASP A 188 -0.87 19.32 -8.41
C ASP A 188 -0.31 18.21 -9.34
N PRO A 189 -1.00 17.88 -10.46
CA PRO A 189 -0.51 16.88 -11.40
C PRO A 189 0.87 17.19 -12.00
N ALA A 190 1.31 18.46 -11.99
CA ALA A 190 2.60 18.90 -12.48
C ALA A 190 3.72 18.80 -11.44
N SER A 191 3.41 18.43 -10.19
CA SER A 191 4.40 18.23 -9.13
C SER A 191 5.46 17.20 -9.54
N ALA A 192 6.59 17.15 -8.83
CA ALA A 192 7.57 16.10 -9.06
C ALA A 192 6.96 14.70 -8.84
N THR A 193 7.42 13.72 -9.63
CA THR A 193 7.27 12.30 -9.28
C THR A 193 8.43 11.94 -8.36
N VAL A 194 8.15 11.34 -7.22
CA VAL A 194 9.13 11.07 -6.14
C VAL A 194 9.32 9.58 -5.88
N GLY A 195 8.54 8.74 -6.53
CA GLY A 195 8.63 7.29 -6.41
C GLY A 195 7.66 6.58 -7.34
N THR A 196 7.60 5.27 -7.19
CA THR A 196 6.75 4.39 -7.97
C THR A 196 5.96 3.49 -7.03
N GLU A 197 4.66 3.36 -7.24
CA GLU A 197 3.82 2.39 -6.54
C GLU A 197 3.34 1.30 -7.50
N VAL A 198 3.40 0.07 -7.02
CA VAL A 198 2.74 -1.07 -7.65
C VAL A 198 1.75 -1.67 -6.69
N THR A 199 0.47 -1.52 -7.02
CA THR A 199 -0.61 -2.21 -6.34
C THR A 199 -0.85 -3.55 -7.03
N CYS A 200 -0.55 -4.63 -6.32
CA CYS A 200 -0.76 -5.98 -6.79
C CYS A 200 -2.25 -6.34 -6.69
N THR A 201 -2.76 -7.01 -7.73
CA THR A 201 -4.08 -7.65 -7.65
C THR A 201 -4.11 -8.73 -6.57
N SER A 202 -5.31 -9.15 -6.19
CA SER A 202 -5.54 -10.33 -5.38
C SER A 202 -5.14 -11.63 -6.08
N VAL A 203 -4.76 -12.61 -5.26
CA VAL A 203 -4.63 -14.02 -5.68
C VAL A 203 -6.00 -14.59 -6.06
N ALA A 204 -7.03 -14.35 -5.23
CA ALA A 204 -8.36 -14.95 -5.43
C ALA A 204 -9.58 -14.05 -5.12
N SER A 205 -9.45 -13.06 -4.24
CA SER A 205 -10.56 -12.16 -3.89
C SER A 205 -11.10 -11.41 -5.12
N GLY A 206 -12.42 -11.31 -5.26
CA GLY A 206 -13.05 -10.66 -6.43
C GLY A 206 -13.31 -11.59 -7.64
N ARG A 207 -13.27 -12.92 -7.44
CA ARG A 207 -13.57 -13.95 -8.47
C ARG A 207 -12.62 -13.84 -9.68
N ASP A 208 -13.06 -14.25 -10.87
CA ASP A 208 -12.23 -14.24 -12.09
C ASP A 208 -11.78 -12.83 -12.50
N GLY A 209 -12.65 -11.83 -12.25
CA GLY A 209 -12.40 -10.46 -12.66
C GLY A 209 -12.48 -10.25 -14.16
N VAL A 210 -12.10 -9.05 -14.60
CA VAL A 210 -12.10 -8.64 -16.00
C VAL A 210 -10.92 -7.74 -16.26
N GLU A 211 -10.40 -7.76 -17.48
CA GLU A 211 -9.22 -6.96 -17.84
C GLU A 211 -9.43 -5.46 -17.59
N LYS A 212 -10.58 -4.94 -18.02
CA LYS A 212 -11.02 -3.56 -17.80
C LYS A 212 -12.32 -3.56 -16.99
N PRO A 213 -12.26 -3.30 -15.68
CA PRO A 213 -13.45 -3.10 -14.86
C PRO A 213 -14.33 -1.95 -15.37
N ALA A 214 -15.60 -1.88 -14.94
CA ALA A 214 -16.56 -0.89 -15.44
C ALA A 214 -16.13 0.57 -15.20
N ASN A 215 -15.36 0.82 -14.13
CA ASN A 215 -14.78 2.11 -13.76
C ASN A 215 -13.40 2.38 -14.39
N TRP A 216 -12.91 1.51 -15.29
CA TRP A 216 -11.55 1.62 -15.84
C TRP A 216 -11.30 2.97 -16.53
N ASP A 217 -12.17 3.35 -17.49
CA ASP A 217 -12.01 4.62 -18.23
C ASP A 217 -12.09 5.83 -17.30
N LEU A 218 -12.95 5.76 -16.28
CA LEU A 218 -13.11 6.83 -15.29
C LEU A 218 -11.83 7.00 -14.47
N TYR A 219 -11.30 5.92 -13.91
CA TYR A 219 -10.13 5.96 -13.04
C TYR A 219 -8.88 6.39 -13.80
N MET A 220 -8.67 5.87 -15.01
CA MET A 220 -7.54 6.26 -15.86
C MET A 220 -7.59 7.75 -16.25
N ARG A 221 -8.79 8.35 -16.37
CA ARG A 221 -8.97 9.79 -16.63
C ARG A 221 -8.82 10.64 -15.37
N ALA A 222 -9.36 10.18 -14.25
CA ALA A 222 -9.36 10.91 -12.98
C ALA A 222 -7.98 10.94 -12.31
N ASN A 223 -7.12 9.97 -12.62
CA ASN A 223 -5.82 9.79 -11.97
C ASN A 223 -4.69 9.74 -13.01
N PRO A 224 -4.19 10.88 -13.52
CA PRO A 224 -3.15 10.90 -14.58
C PRO A 224 -1.82 10.23 -14.21
N HIS A 225 -1.55 10.05 -12.92
CA HIS A 225 -0.43 9.30 -12.38
C HIS A 225 -0.63 7.77 -12.43
N MET A 226 -1.85 7.28 -12.67
CA MET A 226 -2.14 5.86 -12.91
C MET A 226 -1.78 5.48 -14.34
N LYS A 227 -0.73 4.67 -14.51
CA LYS A 227 -0.23 4.20 -15.81
C LYS A 227 -0.81 2.85 -16.23
N PHE A 228 -1.40 2.12 -15.29
CA PHE A 228 -1.99 0.82 -15.51
C PHE A 228 -3.15 0.57 -14.58
N TYR A 229 -4.19 -0.09 -15.10
CA TYR A 229 -5.28 -0.65 -14.31
C TYR A 229 -5.69 -1.98 -14.94
N ASN A 230 -5.68 -3.07 -14.18
CA ASN A 230 -6.16 -4.37 -14.61
C ASN A 230 -6.96 -5.07 -13.52
N GLY A 231 -8.12 -5.61 -13.87
CA GLY A 231 -9.00 -6.29 -12.92
C GLY A 231 -8.96 -7.82 -12.96
N LYS A 232 -7.92 -8.45 -13.50
CA LYS A 232 -7.71 -9.92 -13.44
C LYS A 232 -6.86 -10.31 -12.23
N ARG A 233 -6.98 -11.56 -11.79
CA ARG A 233 -6.25 -12.13 -10.64
C ARG A 233 -4.82 -12.51 -10.98
N GLY A 234 -3.96 -12.58 -9.97
CA GLY A 234 -2.57 -13.03 -10.14
C GLY A 234 -1.62 -12.44 -9.10
N TYR A 235 -0.44 -12.01 -9.55
CA TYR A 235 0.62 -11.45 -8.71
C TYR A 235 1.50 -10.49 -9.51
N VAL A 236 2.38 -9.76 -8.83
CA VAL A 236 3.42 -8.94 -9.46
C VAL A 236 4.77 -9.61 -9.30
N ARG A 237 5.56 -9.64 -10.38
CA ARG A 237 6.98 -10.00 -10.33
C ARG A 237 7.81 -8.72 -10.44
N ALA A 238 8.60 -8.43 -9.41
CA ALA A 238 9.56 -7.33 -9.41
C ALA A 238 10.99 -7.87 -9.56
N GLU A 239 11.73 -7.37 -10.55
CA GLU A 239 13.13 -7.69 -10.79
C GLU A 239 13.97 -6.43 -10.57
N LEU A 240 14.61 -6.35 -9.40
CA LEU A 240 15.40 -5.19 -8.99
C LEU A 240 16.82 -5.31 -9.54
N GLY A 241 17.23 -4.36 -10.38
CA GLY A 241 18.56 -4.23 -10.94
C GLY A 241 19.27 -2.96 -10.48
N ARG A 242 20.55 -2.81 -10.83
CA ARG A 242 21.33 -1.61 -10.49
C ARG A 242 20.99 -0.38 -11.34
N GLN A 243 20.41 -0.60 -12.51
CA GLN A 243 20.05 0.48 -13.45
C GLN A 243 18.55 0.74 -13.45
N ALA A 244 17.75 -0.29 -13.16
CA ALA A 244 16.30 -0.19 -13.19
C ALA A 244 15.66 -1.35 -12.42
N THR A 245 14.40 -1.17 -12.05
CA THR A 245 13.52 -2.23 -11.55
C THR A 245 12.45 -2.51 -12.60
N ARG A 246 12.32 -3.78 -13.03
CA ARG A 246 11.24 -4.24 -13.91
C ARG A 246 10.08 -4.78 -13.09
N LEU A 247 8.85 -4.46 -13.49
CA LEU A 247 7.61 -4.77 -12.81
C LEU A 247 6.64 -5.43 -13.80
N ASP A 248 6.39 -6.73 -13.64
CA ASP A 248 5.47 -7.49 -14.49
C ASP A 248 4.18 -7.84 -13.73
N PHE A 249 3.04 -7.41 -14.25
CA PHE A 249 1.72 -7.81 -13.75
C PHE A 249 1.37 -9.17 -14.35
N ARG A 250 1.50 -10.22 -13.55
CA ARG A 250 1.29 -11.61 -13.95
C ARG A 250 -0.14 -12.01 -13.62
N THR A 251 -0.96 -12.30 -14.62
CA THR A 251 -2.39 -12.58 -14.46
C THR A 251 -2.79 -13.94 -14.99
N VAL A 252 -3.91 -14.47 -14.50
CA VAL A 252 -4.61 -15.63 -15.08
C VAL A 252 -5.95 -15.21 -15.68
N SER A 253 -6.47 -15.98 -16.64
CA SER A 253 -7.76 -15.71 -17.27
C SER A 253 -8.96 -16.01 -16.37
N ALA A 254 -8.82 -16.98 -15.46
CA ALA A 254 -9.84 -17.40 -14.51
C ALA A 254 -9.18 -18.09 -13.30
N ILE A 255 -9.83 -18.01 -12.15
CA ILE A 255 -9.52 -18.76 -10.93
C ILE A 255 -10.66 -19.72 -10.54
N SER A 256 -11.85 -19.54 -11.13
CA SER A 256 -13.02 -20.39 -10.93
C SER A 256 -12.83 -21.81 -11.48
N THR A 257 -11.87 -21.99 -12.39
CA THR A 257 -11.45 -23.28 -12.93
C THR A 257 -9.93 -23.45 -12.83
N PRO A 258 -9.42 -24.62 -12.41
CA PRO A 258 -7.99 -24.90 -12.40
C PRO A 258 -7.35 -24.86 -13.80
N GLY A 259 -6.03 -24.63 -13.85
CA GLY A 259 -5.23 -24.80 -15.08
C GLY A 259 -5.09 -23.57 -15.98
N ALA A 260 -5.62 -22.41 -15.57
CA ALA A 260 -5.40 -21.17 -16.32
C ALA A 260 -3.90 -20.82 -16.40
N ALA A 261 -3.41 -20.52 -17.60
CA ALA A 261 -2.03 -20.12 -17.81
C ALA A 261 -1.77 -18.71 -17.28
N VAL A 262 -0.58 -18.49 -16.72
CA VAL A 262 -0.14 -17.16 -16.28
C VAL A 262 0.43 -16.38 -17.48
N THR A 263 -0.10 -15.19 -17.73
CA THR A 263 0.35 -14.25 -18.77
C THR A 263 0.83 -12.94 -18.15
N THR A 264 1.56 -12.10 -18.90
CA THR A 264 1.85 -10.72 -18.49
C THR A 264 0.75 -9.80 -19.04
N ALA A 265 0.01 -9.12 -18.16
CA ALA A 265 -1.01 -8.14 -18.55
C ALA A 265 -0.43 -6.73 -18.77
N GLY A 266 0.70 -6.42 -18.13
CA GLY A 266 1.42 -5.16 -18.26
C GLY A 266 2.84 -5.29 -17.72
N SER A 267 3.78 -4.55 -18.31
CA SER A 267 5.18 -4.57 -17.92
C SER A 267 5.70 -3.14 -17.90
N PHE A 268 6.35 -2.77 -16.79
CA PHE A 268 6.86 -1.42 -16.56
C PHE A 268 8.28 -1.47 -16.02
N VAL A 269 9.00 -0.37 -16.18
CA VAL A 269 10.33 -0.14 -15.65
C VAL A 269 10.33 1.20 -14.91
N THR A 270 11.01 1.24 -13.77
CA THR A 270 11.44 2.48 -13.12
C THR A 270 12.97 2.47 -13.08
N GLU A 271 13.59 3.55 -13.56
CA GLU A 271 15.04 3.65 -13.73
C GLU A 271 15.67 4.28 -12.48
N ALA A 272 16.87 3.82 -12.12
CA ALA A 272 17.56 4.33 -10.95
C ALA A 272 17.93 5.81 -11.16
N GLY A 273 17.51 6.68 -10.24
CA GLY A 273 17.66 8.13 -10.30
C GLY A 273 16.57 8.85 -11.11
N GLU A 274 15.64 8.11 -11.72
CA GLU A 274 14.53 8.66 -12.49
C GLU A 274 13.19 8.06 -12.01
N PRO A 275 12.64 8.55 -10.88
CA PRO A 275 11.39 8.02 -10.32
C PRO A 275 10.22 8.15 -11.30
N GLY A 276 9.34 7.14 -11.28
CA GLY A 276 8.19 7.00 -12.17
C GLY A 276 8.29 5.79 -13.10
N LEU A 277 7.17 5.50 -13.76
CA LEU A 277 6.96 4.31 -14.58
C LEU A 277 7.06 4.60 -16.08
N LYS A 278 7.87 3.80 -16.77
CA LYS A 278 7.96 3.73 -18.23
C LYS A 278 7.49 2.33 -18.70
N PRO A 279 6.88 2.18 -19.88
CA PRO A 279 6.64 0.86 -20.46
C PRO A 279 7.96 0.09 -20.64
N ALA A 280 7.94 -1.22 -20.33
CA ALA A 280 9.11 -2.12 -20.42
C ALA A 280 9.33 -2.75 -21.81
#